data_AF-A0A533YGA0-F1
#
_entry.id   AF-A0A533YGA0-F1
#
_cell.length_a   1.000
_cell.length_b   1.000
_cell.length_c   1.000
_cell.angle_alpha   90.00
_cell.angle_beta   90.00
_cell.angle_gamma   90.00
#
_symmetry.space_group_name_H-M   'P 1'
#
loop_
_entity.id
_entity.type
_entity.pdbx_description
1 polymer ?
#
loop_
_entity_poly.entity_id
_entity_poly.type
_entity_poly.pdbx_seq_one_letter_code
_entity_poly.pdbx_strand_id
1 'polypeptide(L)'
;ARDAERLARVAGEIRAAHGVAVEEIVLDLAQADAAERLYADVRRRRTEPVDLLVNNAGFGLYGEFADMPMPRIQEMLVLHLLTV
;
A
#
# COMPACT_ATOMS: atom_id res chain seq x y z
N ALA A 1 -2.66 2.27 1.48
CA ALA A 1 -2.95 1.39 2.63
C ALA A 1 -4.44 1.08 2.65
N ARG A 2 -4.89 -0.07 3.18
CA ARG A 2 -6.33 -0.44 3.18
C ARG A 2 -7.14 0.18 4.32
N ASP A 3 -6.48 0.75 5.32
CA ASP A 3 -7.09 1.44 6.45
C ASP A 3 -7.16 2.94 6.14
N ALA A 4 -8.37 3.43 5.85
CA ALA A 4 -8.60 4.82 5.45
C ALA A 4 -8.34 5.82 6.59
N GLU A 5 -8.75 5.47 7.82
CA GLU A 5 -8.64 6.37 8.96
C GLU A 5 -7.17 6.55 9.36
N ARG A 6 -6.42 5.45 9.41
CA ARG A 6 -4.98 5.50 9.68
C ARG A 6 -4.24 6.28 8.60
N LEU A 7 -4.61 6.12 7.33
CA LEU A 7 -4.00 6.83 6.22
C LEU A 7 -4.24 8.35 6.31
N ALA A 8 -5.48 8.75 6.58
CA ALA A 8 -5.86 10.15 6.76
C ALA A 8 -5.14 10.79 7.94
N ARG A 9 -5.01 10.07 9.07
CA ARG A 9 -4.29 10.56 10.24
C ARG A 9 -2.82 10.83 9.93
N VAL A 10 -2.10 9.86 9.34
CA VAL A 10 -0.68 10.01 9.01
C VAL A 10 -0.46 11.10 7.97
N ALA A 11 -1.34 11.20 6.97
CA ALA A 11 -1.28 12.27 5.99
C ALA A 11 -1.47 13.65 6.64
N GLY A 12 -2.41 13.78 7.58
CA GLY A 12 -2.59 14.99 8.40
C GLY A 12 -1.34 15.35 9.20
N GLU A 13 -0.71 14.39 9.87
CA GLU A 13 0.53 14.57 10.62
C GLU A 13 1.67 15.09 9.73
N ILE A 14 1.86 14.49 8.55
CA ILE A 14 2.90 14.91 7.59
C ILE A 14 2.63 16.32 7.06
N ARG A 15 1.39 16.62 6.67
CA ARG A 15 0.99 17.96 6.20
C ARG A 15 1.25 19.01 7.28
N ALA A 16 0.87 18.73 8.53
CA ALA A 16 1.03 19.66 9.64
C ALA A 16 2.51 19.88 10.01
N ALA A 17 3.34 18.83 9.97
CA ALA A 17 4.74 18.91 10.36
C ALA A 17 5.63 19.56 9.27
N HIS A 18 5.29 19.40 7.99
CA HIS A 18 6.18 19.76 6.89
C HIS A 18 5.59 20.72 5.84
N GLY A 19 4.29 21.00 5.87
CA GLY A 19 3.64 21.90 4.91
C GLY A 19 3.61 21.38 3.47
N VAL A 20 3.78 20.07 3.27
CA VAL A 20 3.81 19.43 1.94
C VAL A 20 2.44 18.90 1.54
N ALA A 21 2.20 18.79 0.23
CA ALA A 21 1.03 18.09 -0.29
C ALA A 21 1.19 16.58 -0.06
N VAL A 22 0.12 15.94 0.41
CA VAL A 22 0.04 14.49 0.58
C VAL A 22 -1.26 14.04 -0.06
N GLU A 23 -1.19 13.08 -0.97
CA GLU A 23 -2.36 12.44 -1.58
C GLU A 23 -2.54 11.04 -1.02
N GLU A 24 -3.79 10.68 -0.76
CA GLU A 24 -4.14 9.42 -0.14
C GLU A 24 -4.85 8.51 -1.16
N ILE A 25 -4.41 7.26 -1.25
CA ILE A 25 -5.06 6.21 -2.03
C ILE A 25 -5.30 5.02 -1.09
N VAL A 26 -6.58 4.80 -0.78
CA VAL A 26 -7.01 3.67 0.06
C VAL A 26 -7.16 2.45 -0.85
N LEU A 27 -6.28 1.47 -0.67
CA LEU A 27 -6.23 0.27 -1.50
C LEU A 27 -5.56 -0.87 -0.73
N ASP A 28 -6.12 -2.07 -0.87
CA ASP A 28 -5.48 -3.31 -0.45
C ASP A 28 -4.58 -3.85 -1.57
N LEU A 29 -3.27 -3.82 -1.32
CA LEU A 29 -2.23 -4.24 -2.24
C LEU A 29 -2.02 -5.76 -2.26
N ALA A 30 -2.73 -6.53 -1.43
CA ALA A 30 -2.72 -8.00 -1.48
C ALA A 30 -3.74 -8.57 -2.49
N GLN A 31 -4.42 -7.72 -3.25
CA GLN A 31 -5.35 -8.12 -4.32
C GLN A 31 -4.62 -8.22 -5.66
N ALA A 32 -5.01 -9.20 -6.49
CA ALA A 32 -4.31 -9.52 -7.73
C ALA A 32 -4.24 -8.36 -8.76
N ASP A 33 -5.21 -7.44 -8.75
CA ASP A 33 -5.30 -6.31 -9.69
C ASP A 33 -4.87 -4.96 -9.07
N ALA A 34 -4.32 -4.97 -7.85
CA ALA A 34 -4.10 -3.76 -7.08
C ALA A 34 -3.06 -2.82 -7.72
N ALA A 35 -1.99 -3.36 -8.31
CA ALA A 35 -0.95 -2.58 -8.97
C ALA A 35 -1.51 -1.78 -10.15
N GLU A 36 -2.28 -2.44 -11.03
CA GLU A 36 -2.89 -1.81 -12.20
C GLU A 36 -3.89 -0.71 -11.79
N ARG A 37 -4.71 -0.97 -10.77
CA ARG A 37 -5.66 0.00 -10.23
C ARG A 37 -4.96 1.21 -9.61
N LEU A 38 -3.89 0.98 -8.84
CA LEU A 38 -3.09 2.05 -8.26
C LEU A 38 -2.44 2.90 -9.36
N TYR A 39 -1.86 2.26 -10.36
CA TYR A 39 -1.25 2.94 -11.49
C TYR A 39 -2.26 3.82 -12.25
N ALA A 40 -3.42 3.27 -12.57
CA ALA A 40 -4.49 4.01 -13.25
C ALA A 40 -4.99 5.21 -12.43
N ASP A 41 -5.11 5.06 -11.10
CA ASP A 41 -5.52 6.16 -10.22
C ASP A 41 -4.45 7.27 -10.17
N VAL A 42 -3.19 6.92 -9.97
CA VAL A 42 -2.07 7.87 -9.96
C VAL A 42 -1.99 8.61 -11.29
N ARG A 43 -2.09 7.89 -12.42
CA ARG A 43 -2.10 8.46 -13.77
C ARG A 43 -3.25 9.43 -14.04
N ARG A 44 -4.39 9.25 -13.37
CA ARG A 44 -5.54 10.15 -13.48
C ARG A 44 -5.35 11.41 -12.63
N ARG A 45 -4.72 11.29 -11.47
CA ARG A 45 -4.54 12.41 -10.52
C ARG A 45 -3.34 13.30 -10.84
N ARG A 46 -2.27 12.71 -11.39
CA ARG A 46 -1.00 13.41 -11.62
C ARG A 46 -0.72 13.59 -13.11
N THR A 47 -0.26 14.77 -13.48
CA THR A 47 0.27 15.09 -14.82
C THR A 47 1.76 14.81 -14.91
N GLU A 48 2.48 14.97 -13.80
CA GLU A 48 3.91 14.74 -13.68
C GLU A 48 4.24 13.27 -13.37
N PRO A 49 5.39 12.77 -13.83
CA PRO A 49 5.84 11.42 -13.52
C PRO A 49 6.14 11.24 -12.02
N VAL A 50 6.23 9.99 -11.59
CA VAL A 50 6.71 9.64 -10.25
C VAL A 50 8.23 9.52 -10.31
N ASP A 51 8.93 10.38 -9.57
CA ASP A 51 10.41 10.35 -9.53
C ASP A 51 10.95 9.27 -8.59
N LEU A 52 10.20 8.95 -7.53
CA LEU A 52 10.57 7.96 -6.52
C LEU A 52 9.37 7.07 -6.18
N LEU A 53 9.55 5.77 -6.33
CA LEU A 53 8.62 4.75 -5.86
C LEU A 53 9.25 4.01 -4.68
N VAL A 54 8.54 4.00 -3.55
CA VAL A 54 8.94 3.23 -2.36
C VAL A 54 7.95 2.09 -2.16
N ASN A 55 8.36 0.86 -2.51
CA ASN A 55 7.58 -0.33 -2.21
C ASN A 55 7.85 -0.76 -0.76
N ASN A 56 7.10 -0.20 0.19
CA ASN A 56 7.21 -0.49 1.62
C ASN A 56 5.92 -1.14 2.20
N ALA A 57 5.05 -1.65 1.35
CA ALA A 57 3.84 -2.31 1.82
C ALA A 57 4.15 -3.76 2.22
N GLY A 58 3.80 -4.12 3.46
CA GLY A 58 4.06 -5.47 3.95
C GLY A 58 3.40 -5.73 5.29
N PHE A 59 3.22 -7.02 5.59
CA PHE A 59 2.92 -7.51 6.94
C PHE A 59 3.67 -8.83 7.16
N GLY A 60 3.78 -9.26 8.41
CA GLY A 60 4.37 -10.54 8.79
C GLY A 60 3.34 -11.44 9.47
N LEU A 61 3.63 -12.74 9.48
CA LEU A 61 2.90 -13.74 10.25
C LEU A 61 3.80 -14.20 11.41
N TYR A 62 3.21 -14.37 12.59
CA TYR A 62 3.91 -14.80 13.80
C TYR A 62 3.36 -16.15 14.26
N GLY A 63 4.25 -17.04 14.70
CA GLY A 63 3.92 -18.40 15.13
C GLY A 63 4.66 -19.47 14.33
N GLU A 64 4.36 -20.72 14.60
CA GLU A 64 4.92 -21.86 13.87
C GLU A 64 4.42 -21.89 12.43
N PHE A 65 5.33 -22.07 11.47
CA PHE A 65 5.00 -22.11 10.05
C PHE A 65 3.96 -23.19 9.72
N ALA A 66 4.04 -24.34 10.41
CA ALA A 66 3.11 -25.45 10.21
C ALA A 66 1.65 -25.10 10.55
N ASP A 67 1.44 -24.12 11.43
CA ASP A 67 0.11 -23.70 11.88
C ASP A 67 -0.41 -22.46 11.13
N MET A 68 0.39 -21.90 10.22
CA MET A 68 0.02 -20.68 9.50
C MET A 68 -1.09 -20.95 8.48
N PRO A 69 -2.18 -20.15 8.47
CA PRO A 69 -3.22 -20.30 7.48
C PRO A 69 -2.68 -20.00 6.07
N MET A 70 -2.78 -20.97 5.17
CA MET A 70 -2.35 -20.82 3.77
C MET A 70 -2.89 -19.55 3.09
N PRO A 71 -4.17 -19.14 3.26
CA PRO A 71 -4.66 -17.88 2.68
C PRO A 71 -3.86 -16.66 3.12
N ARG A 72 -3.40 -16.61 4.38
CA ARG A 72 -2.61 -15.50 4.91
C ARG A 72 -1.20 -15.48 4.34
N ILE A 73 -0.60 -16.64 4.12
CA ILE A 73 0.70 -16.76 3.44
C ILE A 73 0.56 -16.25 1.99
N GLN A 74 -0.49 -16.66 1.28
CA GLN A 74 -0.73 -16.24 -0.10
C GLN A 74 -0.91 -14.72 -0.20
N GLU A 75 -1.70 -14.10 0.67
CA GLU A 75 -1.83 -12.64 0.72
C GLU A 75 -0.47 -11.94 0.92
N MET A 76 0.38 -12.48 1.79
CA MET A 76 1.71 -11.94 2.05
C MET A 76 2.61 -12.06 0.82
N LEU A 77 2.60 -13.21 0.14
CA LEU A 77 3.35 -13.43 -1.09
C LEU A 77 2.88 -12.52 -2.23
N VAL A 78 1.57 -12.33 -2.38
CA VAL A 78 1.02 -11.39 -3.37
C VAL A 78 1.57 -9.99 -3.09
N LEU A 79 1.44 -9.52 -1.85
CA LEU A 79 1.88 -8.19 -1.47
C LEU A 79 3.39 -7.97 -1.63
N HIS A 80 4.21 -8.92 -1.21
CA HIS A 80 5.67 -8.76 -1.16
C HIS A 80 6.36 -8.99 -2.50
N LEU A 81 5.81 -9.86 -3.35
CA LEU A 81 6.51 -10.35 -4.53
C LEU A 81 5.78 -10.07 -5.85
N LEU A 82 4.44 -10.09 -5.85
CA LEU A 82 3.66 -10.00 -7.08
C LEU A 82 3.13 -8.60 -7.34
N THR A 83 2.79 -7.86 -6.29
CA THR A 83 2.36 -6.46 -6.38
C THR A 83 3.57 -5.56 -6.56
N VAL A 84 4.01 -5.38 -7.81
CA VAL A 84 5.13 -4.52 -8.23
C VAL A 84 4.72 -3.59 -9.35
#